data_AF-A0A2D6KAM8-F1
#
_entry.id   AF-A0A2D6KAM8-F1
#
_cell.length_a   1.000
_cell.length_b   1.000
_cell.length_c   1.000
_cell.angle_alpha   90.00
_cell.angle_beta   90.00
_cell.angle_gamma   90.00
#
_symmetry.space_group_name_H-M   'P 1'
#
loop_
_entity.id
_entity.type
_entity.pdbx_description
1 polymer ?
#
loop_
_entity_poly.entity_id
_entity_poly.type
_entity_poly.pdbx_seq_one_letter_code
_entity_poly.pdbx_strand_id
1 'polypeptide(L)'
;MVMRSGMIILIVAVVLSALALVQVRFQNRVAFVELQKAIQERDLLHNHWEALLLEEGTWTAPGILEVTAQQQLGMIFPAAADMKTVYLLPSLSGSSGLP
;
A
#
# COMPACT_ATOMS: atom_id res chain seq x y z
N MET A 1 14.61 43.41 -45.69
CA MET A 1 14.96 41.98 -45.90
C MET A 1 14.94 41.21 -44.59
N VAL A 2 15.65 41.66 -43.55
CA VAL A 2 15.71 41.04 -42.19
C VAL A 2 14.33 40.69 -41.60
N MET A 3 13.36 41.60 -41.67
CA MET A 3 12.04 41.41 -41.06
C MET A 3 11.20 40.30 -41.73
N ARG A 4 11.39 40.06 -43.04
CA ARG A 4 10.73 38.96 -43.76
C ARG A 4 11.39 37.61 -43.43
N SER A 5 12.72 37.59 -43.31
CA SER A 5 13.49 36.39 -42.94
C SER A 5 13.18 35.93 -41.51
N GLY A 6 13.04 36.86 -40.56
CA GLY A 6 12.69 36.55 -39.16
C GLY A 6 11.33 35.84 -39.03
N MET A 7 10.33 36.27 -39.83
CA MET A 7 9.01 35.64 -39.83
C MET A 7 9.06 34.19 -40.33
N ILE A 8 9.84 33.91 -41.38
CA ILE A 8 10.00 32.55 -41.91
C ILE A 8 10.66 31.64 -40.87
N ILE A 9 11.71 32.14 -40.19
CA ILE A 9 12.39 31.38 -39.14
C ILE A 9 11.44 31.05 -37.99
N LEU A 10 10.60 32.01 -37.56
CA LEU A 10 9.63 31.80 -36.49
C LEU A 10 8.57 30.77 -36.88
N ILE A 11 8.06 30.82 -38.12
CA ILE A 11 7.11 29.82 -38.63
C ILE A 11 7.74 28.43 -38.59
N VAL A 12 8.96 28.28 -39.10
CA VAL A 12 9.67 26.99 -39.09
C VAL A 12 9.90 26.50 -37.66
N ALA A 13 10.31 27.37 -36.74
CA ALA A 13 10.53 27.01 -35.34
C ALA A 13 9.23 26.52 -34.66
N VAL A 14 8.10 27.17 -34.93
CA VAL A 14 6.78 26.77 -34.39
C VAL A 14 6.35 25.42 -34.97
N VAL A 15 6.51 25.22 -36.28
CA VAL A 15 6.16 23.94 -36.93
C VAL A 15 7.01 22.79 -36.36
N LEU A 16 8.32 23.00 -36.21
CA LEU A 16 9.20 22.00 -35.63
C LEU A 16 8.83 21.69 -34.17
N SER A 17 8.51 22.72 -33.38
CA SER A 17 8.05 22.54 -31.99
C SER A 17 6.74 21.73 -31.92
N ALA A 18 5.78 22.03 -32.81
CA ALA A 18 4.52 21.30 -32.88
C ALA A 18 4.74 19.82 -33.25
N LEU A 19 5.59 19.53 -34.24
CA LEU A 19 5.93 18.16 -34.63
C LEU A 19 6.62 17.39 -33.50
N ALA A 20 7.58 18.03 -32.82
CA ALA A 20 8.26 17.44 -31.67
C ALA A 20 7.27 17.10 -30.54
N LEU A 21 6.35 18.01 -30.23
CA LEU A 21 5.33 17.80 -29.20
C LEU A 21 4.39 16.63 -29.53
N VAL A 22 3.95 16.52 -30.79
CA VAL A 22 3.10 15.41 -31.24
C VAL A 22 3.82 14.08 -31.06
N GLN A 23 5.11 14.03 -31.41
CA GLN A 23 5.93 12.85 -31.26
C GLN A 23 6.05 12.43 -29.78
N VAL A 24 6.38 13.37 -28.90
CA VAL A 24 6.47 13.12 -27.45
C VAL A 24 5.14 12.62 -26.91
N ARG A 25 4.03 13.22 -27.34
CA ARG A 25 2.68 12.84 -26.89
C ARG A 25 2.28 11.45 -27.36
N PHE A 26 2.69 11.06 -28.57
CA PHE A 26 2.47 9.69 -29.06
C PHE A 26 3.27 8.67 -28.25
N GLN A 27 4.55 8.92 -28.01
CA GLN A 27 5.38 8.03 -27.18
C GLN A 27 4.82 7.88 -25.77
N ASN A 28 4.40 8.99 -25.16
CA ASN A 28 3.79 8.97 -23.84
C ASN A 28 2.51 8.13 -23.81
N ARG A 29 1.65 8.24 -24.83
CA ARG A 29 0.43 7.42 -24.92
C ARG A 29 0.74 5.93 -25.02
N VAL A 30 1.76 5.54 -25.78
CA VAL A 30 2.16 4.13 -25.93
C VAL A 30 2.73 3.59 -24.62
N ALA A 31 3.68 4.30 -24.00
CA ALA A 31 4.28 3.91 -22.73
C ALA A 31 3.23 3.80 -21.61
N PHE A 32 2.26 4.72 -21.58
CA PHE A 32 1.16 4.70 -20.62
C PHE A 32 0.24 3.49 -20.80
N VAL A 33 -0.04 3.09 -22.05
CA VAL A 33 -0.87 1.91 -22.33
C VAL A 33 -0.19 0.62 -21.86
N GLU A 34 1.11 0.49 -22.04
CA GLU A 34 1.87 -0.68 -21.57
C GLU A 34 1.87 -0.77 -20.03
N LEU A 35 2.10 0.35 -19.36
CA LEU A 35 2.00 0.43 -17.90
C LEU A 35 0.59 0.03 -17.42
N GLN A 36 -0.45 0.56 -18.07
CA GLN A 36 -1.84 0.27 -17.69
C GLN A 36 -2.18 -1.21 -17.85
N LYS A 37 -1.64 -1.90 -18.87
CA LYS A 37 -1.84 -3.34 -19.06
C LYS A 37 -1.26 -4.16 -17.91
N ALA A 38 -0.02 -3.88 -17.51
CA ALA A 38 0.62 -4.59 -16.41
C ALA A 38 -0.12 -4.38 -15.07
N ILE A 39 -0.65 -3.16 -14.85
CA ILE A 39 -1.50 -2.86 -13.68
C ILE A 39 -2.80 -3.67 -13.75
N GLN A 40 -3.46 -3.71 -14.91
CA GLN A 40 -4.69 -4.47 -15.09
C GLN A 40 -4.51 -5.96 -14.82
N GLU A 41 -3.43 -6.58 -15.31
CA GLU A 41 -3.13 -7.99 -15.04
C GLU A 41 -2.95 -8.28 -13.55
N ARG A 42 -2.21 -7.40 -12.85
CA ARG A 42 -2.01 -7.51 -11.41
C ARG A 42 -3.33 -7.34 -10.64
N ASP A 43 -4.15 -6.37 -11.00
CA ASP A 43 -5.41 -6.09 -10.34
C ASP A 43 -6.42 -7.22 -10.55
N LEU A 44 -6.46 -7.81 -11.75
CA LEU A 44 -7.25 -9.01 -12.01
C LEU A 44 -6.82 -10.16 -11.09
N LEU A 45 -5.51 -10.44 -10.99
CA LEU A 45 -5.02 -11.51 -10.15
C LEU A 45 -5.30 -11.25 -8.66
N HIS A 46 -5.18 -10.00 -8.22
CA HIS A 46 -5.48 -9.58 -6.85
C HIS A 46 -6.96 -9.78 -6.51
N ASN A 47 -7.88 -9.36 -7.39
CA ASN A 47 -9.32 -9.53 -7.18
C ASN A 47 -9.71 -11.01 -7.05
N HIS A 48 -9.12 -11.90 -7.87
CA HIS A 48 -9.36 -13.35 -7.74
C HIS A 48 -8.78 -13.89 -6.43
N TRP A 49 -7.62 -13.39 -6.02
CA TRP A 49 -7.01 -13.77 -4.74
C TRP A 49 -7.88 -13.35 -3.56
N GLU A 50 -8.37 -12.11 -3.56
CA GLU A 50 -9.29 -11.62 -2.53
C GLU A 50 -10.61 -12.41 -2.51
N ALA A 51 -11.15 -12.77 -3.67
CA ALA A 51 -12.33 -13.63 -3.76
C ALA A 51 -12.06 -15.02 -3.16
N LEU A 52 -10.93 -15.65 -3.48
CA LEU A 52 -10.51 -16.93 -2.90
C LEU A 52 -10.26 -16.84 -1.40
N LEU A 53 -9.66 -15.75 -0.92
CA LEU A 53 -9.46 -15.49 0.51
C LEU A 53 -10.76 -15.27 1.27
N LEU A 54 -11.79 -14.72 0.62
CA LEU A 54 -13.14 -14.64 1.20
C LEU A 54 -13.84 -16.00 1.18
N GLU A 55 -13.64 -16.80 0.14
CA GLU A 55 -14.10 -18.19 0.08
C GLU A 55 -13.44 -19.05 1.18
N GLU A 56 -12.13 -18.91 1.39
CA GLU A 56 -11.37 -19.66 2.40
C GLU A 56 -11.51 -19.08 3.81
N GLY A 57 -11.61 -17.75 3.93
CA GLY A 57 -11.77 -17.00 5.17
C GLY A 57 -13.09 -17.23 5.90
N THR A 58 -14.05 -17.91 5.24
CA THR A 58 -15.26 -18.42 5.90
C THR A 58 -14.93 -19.51 6.95
N TRP A 59 -13.72 -20.09 6.92
CA TRP A 59 -13.23 -21.05 7.92
C TRP A 59 -12.26 -20.44 8.95
N THR A 60 -12.08 -19.12 8.96
CA THR A 60 -11.25 -18.42 9.97
C THR A 60 -12.05 -17.33 10.68
N ALA A 61 -13.32 -17.58 10.97
CA ALA A 61 -14.01 -16.80 12.00
C ALA A 61 -13.27 -17.05 13.34
N PRO A 62 -12.70 -16.01 14.00
CA PRO A 62 -12.06 -16.13 15.30
C PRO A 62 -13.12 -16.31 16.42
N GLY A 63 -14.05 -17.23 16.22
CA GLY A 63 -15.07 -17.65 17.19
C GLY A 63 -14.98 -19.15 17.52
N ILE A 64 -14.28 -19.95 16.71
CA ILE A 64 -14.13 -21.40 16.98
C ILE A 64 -13.13 -21.67 18.10
N LEU A 65 -12.13 -20.80 18.29
CA LEU A 65 -11.17 -20.91 19.40
C LEU A 65 -11.84 -20.66 20.77
N GLU A 66 -12.74 -19.67 20.86
CA GLU A 66 -13.42 -19.32 22.12
C GLU A 66 -14.35 -20.45 22.59
N VAL A 67 -15.18 -20.99 21.67
CA VAL A 67 -16.14 -22.07 21.98
C VAL A 67 -15.41 -23.38 22.26
N THR A 68 -14.34 -23.68 21.52
CA THR A 68 -13.54 -24.90 21.72
C THR A 68 -12.72 -24.84 23.02
N ALA A 69 -12.17 -23.69 23.40
CA ALA A 69 -11.45 -23.51 24.67
C ALA A 69 -12.39 -23.59 25.89
N GLN A 70 -13.61 -23.06 25.78
CA GLN A 70 -14.63 -23.24 26.84
C GLN A 70 -15.11 -24.69 26.95
N GLN A 71 -15.41 -25.35 25.82
CA GLN A 71 -16.02 -26.68 25.85
C GLN A 71 -15.02 -27.82 26.12
N GLN A 72 -13.79 -27.76 25.57
CA GLN A 72 -12.80 -28.84 25.74
C GLN A 72 -11.86 -28.62 26.93
N LEU A 73 -11.55 -27.38 27.30
CA LEU A 73 -10.64 -27.07 28.41
C LEU A 73 -11.33 -26.49 29.66
N GLY A 74 -12.65 -26.25 29.62
CA GLY A 74 -13.38 -25.73 30.78
C GLY A 74 -12.90 -24.35 31.23
N MET A 75 -12.38 -23.52 30.32
CA MET A 75 -11.85 -22.20 30.69
C MET A 75 -13.00 -21.24 31.04
N ILE A 76 -13.04 -20.83 32.31
CA ILE A 76 -13.79 -19.67 32.80
C ILE A 76 -12.90 -18.43 32.75
N PHE A 77 -13.45 -17.29 32.30
CA PHE A 77 -12.75 -16.02 32.24
C PHE A 77 -12.31 -15.62 33.66
N PRO A 78 -11.00 -15.45 33.94
CA PRO A 78 -10.54 -15.18 35.30
C PRO A 78 -11.01 -13.78 35.74
N ALA A 79 -11.64 -13.72 36.92
CA ALA A 79 -11.98 -12.46 37.55
C ALA A 79 -10.71 -11.64 37.80
N ALA A 80 -10.84 -10.31 37.71
CA ALA A 80 -9.75 -9.32 37.72
C ALA A 80 -8.79 -9.35 38.93
N ALA A 81 -8.97 -10.28 39.88
CA ALA A 81 -8.15 -10.45 41.07
C ALA A 81 -6.81 -11.16 40.82
N ASP A 82 -6.62 -11.88 39.71
CA ASP A 82 -5.39 -12.66 39.44
C ASP A 82 -4.57 -12.17 38.24
N MET A 83 -4.86 -10.95 37.72
CA MET A 83 -4.01 -10.34 36.71
C MET A 83 -2.69 -9.83 37.32
N LYS A 84 -1.62 -10.63 37.18
CA LYS A 84 -0.27 -10.24 37.58
C LYS A 84 0.44 -9.55 36.41
N THR A 85 0.30 -8.21 36.34
CA THR A 85 1.06 -7.37 35.40
C THR A 85 2.55 -7.39 35.75
N VAL A 86 3.36 -7.98 34.88
CA VAL A 86 4.82 -7.91 34.98
C VAL A 86 5.27 -6.58 34.39
N TYR A 87 5.56 -5.60 35.24
CA TYR A 87 6.24 -4.37 34.83
C TYR A 87 7.70 -4.70 34.51
N LEU A 88 8.10 -4.52 33.25
CA LEU A 88 9.51 -4.47 32.87
C LEU A 88 10.10 -3.17 33.46
N LEU A 89 10.77 -3.25 34.62
CA LEU A 89 11.47 -2.12 35.20
C LEU A 89 12.69 -1.75 34.34
N PRO A 90 12.83 -0.50 33.87
CA PRO A 90 14.11 0.00 33.39
C PRO A 90 15.04 0.13 34.59
N SER A 91 16.20 -0.50 34.48
CA SER A 91 17.30 -0.42 35.43
C SER A 91 17.76 1.03 35.63
N LEU A 92 17.57 1.58 36.83
CA LEU A 92 18.41 2.64 37.37
C LEU A 92 18.89 2.23 38.76
N SER A 93 20.01 1.52 38.72
CA SER A 93 21.02 1.41 39.76
C SER A 93 21.46 2.81 40.21
N GLY A 94 21.57 3.01 41.53
CA GLY A 94 22.46 4.02 42.08
C GLY A 94 21.89 4.74 43.29
N SER A 95 22.43 4.37 44.45
CA SER A 95 22.81 5.24 45.58
C SER A 95 21.80 6.29 46.04
N SER A 96 21.43 6.43 47.30
CA SER A 96 22.12 6.08 48.55
C SER A 96 21.42 6.91 49.62
N GLY A 97 21.19 6.33 50.79
CA GLY A 97 21.13 7.06 52.07
C GLY A 97 19.89 7.93 52.31
N LEU A 98 18.98 7.42 53.14
CA LEU A 98 18.69 7.88 54.53
C LEU A 98 18.98 9.36 54.88
N PRO A 99 18.24 9.97 55.82
CA PRO A 99 17.70 9.35 57.05
C PRO A 99 16.18 9.21 57.14
#